data_AF-A0A6I6UHC6-F1
#
_entry.id   AF-A0A6I6UHC6-F1
#
_cell.length_a   1.000
_cell.length_b   1.000
_cell.length_c   1.000
_cell.angle_alpha   90.00
_cell.angle_beta   90.00
_cell.angle_gamma   90.00
#
_symmetry.space_group_name_H-M   'P 1'
#
loop_
_entity.id
_entity.type
_entity.pdbx_description
1 polymer ?
#
loop_
_entity_poly.entity_id
_entity_poly.type
_entity_poly.pdbx_seq_one_letter_code
_entity_poly.pdbx_strand_id
1 'polypeptide(L)'
;MMTENERGYTLVELLAVIVILGIIAVIAVLAINTIIGKSKQQAFVANALTMKNSAEYYAKDAMLQERQINKVTYKELVDANLIEPILDPHSKAVMTPDDDSYVLADGENVLSICLMGEEYNLCTNDEGDREEIPYSSLSIESLKKN
;
A
#
# COMPACT_ATOMS: atom_id res chain seq x y z
N MET A 1 -41.00 -21.19 -47.86
CA MET A 1 -41.37 -19.76 -47.73
C MET A 1 -40.98 -19.36 -46.32
N MET A 2 -39.92 -18.57 -46.15
CA MET A 2 -39.43 -18.13 -44.83
C MET A 2 -39.90 -16.70 -44.63
N THR A 3 -40.87 -16.51 -43.74
CA THR A 3 -41.26 -15.19 -43.26
C THR A 3 -40.41 -14.89 -42.03
N GLU A 4 -39.30 -14.19 -42.23
CA GLU A 4 -38.55 -13.60 -41.12
C GLU A 4 -39.36 -12.44 -40.55
N ASN A 5 -39.68 -12.53 -39.26
CA ASN A 5 -40.40 -11.51 -38.52
C ASN A 5 -39.38 -10.66 -37.77
N GLU A 6 -38.77 -9.70 -38.46
CA GLU A 6 -37.83 -8.74 -37.88
C GLU A 6 -38.59 -7.69 -37.07
N ARG A 7 -39.09 -8.08 -35.89
CA ARG A 7 -39.61 -7.12 -34.91
C ARG A 7 -38.43 -6.38 -34.30
N GLY A 8 -38.09 -5.23 -34.87
CA GLY A 8 -37.13 -4.30 -34.29
C GLY A 8 -37.60 -3.80 -32.93
N TYR A 9 -36.67 -3.79 -31.95
CA TYR A 9 -36.90 -3.17 -30.65
C TYR A 9 -37.32 -1.71 -30.81
N THR A 10 -38.25 -1.25 -29.98
CA THR A 10 -38.63 0.15 -29.96
C THR A 10 -37.56 0.98 -29.25
N LEU A 11 -37.38 2.25 -29.65
CA LEU A 11 -36.43 3.14 -28.97
C LEU A 11 -36.72 3.29 -27.47
N VAL A 12 -37.99 3.15 -27.08
CA VAL A 12 -38.43 3.25 -25.68
C VAL A 12 -37.92 2.06 -24.85
N GLU A 13 -37.94 0.85 -25.39
CA GLU A 13 -37.42 -0.33 -24.70
C GLU A 13 -35.91 -0.23 -24.49
N LEU A 14 -35.17 0.24 -25.50
CA LEU A 14 -33.73 0.49 -25.36
C LEU A 14 -33.43 1.62 -24.37
N LEU A 15 -34.25 2.68 -24.36
CA LEU A 15 -34.12 3.78 -23.42
C LEU A 15 -34.28 3.29 -21.98
N ALA A 16 -35.29 2.45 -21.71
CA ALA A 16 -35.53 1.91 -20.36
C ALA A 16 -34.33 1.10 -19.86
N VAL A 17 -33.70 0.30 -20.71
CA VAL A 17 -32.51 -0.48 -20.35
C VAL A 17 -31.31 0.42 -20.02
N ILE A 18 -31.05 1.46 -20.83
CA ILE A 18 -29.93 2.38 -20.59
C ILE A 18 -30.12 3.15 -19.29
N VAL A 19 -31.35 3.57 -18.96
CA VAL A 19 -31.66 4.24 -17.70
C VAL A 19 -31.34 3.32 -16.51
N ILE A 20 -31.75 2.05 -16.56
CA ILE A 20 -31.45 1.06 -15.51
C ILE A 20 -29.94 0.85 -15.38
N LEU A 21 -29.23 0.67 -16.51
CA LEU A 21 -27.77 0.52 -16.51
C LEU A 21 -27.05 1.75 -15.95
N GLY A 22 -27.55 2.95 -16.24
CA GLY A 22 -27.01 4.19 -15.70
C GLY A 22 -27.12 4.27 -14.17
N ILE A 23 -28.26 3.88 -13.61
CA ILE A 23 -28.47 3.83 -12.15
C ILE A 23 -27.51 2.83 -11.49
N ILE A 24 -27.39 1.63 -12.07
CA ILE A 24 -26.49 0.59 -11.56
C ILE A 24 -25.02 1.05 -11.63
N ALA A 25 -24.62 1.70 -12.73
CA ALA A 25 -23.26 2.17 -12.92
C ALA A 25 -22.84 3.21 -11.86
N VAL A 26 -23.72 4.13 -11.49
CA VAL A 26 -23.42 5.16 -10.47
C VAL A 26 -23.13 4.52 -9.10
N ILE A 27 -23.94 3.54 -8.66
CA ILE A 27 -23.73 2.85 -7.38
C ILE A 27 -22.43 2.05 -7.43
N ALA A 28 -22.15 1.37 -8.55
CA ALA A 28 -20.94 0.57 -8.72
C ALA A 28 -19.66 1.42 -8.61
N VAL A 29 -19.63 2.62 -9.21
CA VAL A 29 -18.47 3.53 -9.14
C VAL A 29 -18.15 3.92 -7.70
N LEU A 30 -19.16 4.30 -6.90
CA LEU A 30 -18.94 4.68 -5.50
C LEU A 30 -18.41 3.50 -4.67
N ALA A 31 -18.96 2.30 -4.86
CA ALA A 31 -18.50 1.10 -4.16
C ALA A 31 -17.03 0.77 -4.52
N ILE A 32 -16.68 0.80 -5.80
CA ILE A 32 -15.32 0.51 -6.28
C ILE A 32 -14.31 1.51 -5.71
N ASN A 33 -14.64 2.80 -5.63
CA ASN A 33 -13.73 3.82 -5.07
C ASN A 33 -13.33 3.51 -3.63
N THR A 34 -14.26 3.04 -2.79
CA THR A 34 -13.96 2.67 -1.40
C THR A 34 -13.04 1.45 -1.31
N ILE A 35 -13.22 0.46 -2.19
CA ILE A 35 -12.40 -0.74 -2.25
C ILE A 35 -10.99 -0.37 -2.70
N ILE A 36 -10.85 0.45 -3.75
CA ILE A 36 -9.56 0.94 -4.23
C ILE A 36 -8.80 1.66 -3.11
N GLY A 37 -9.47 2.52 -2.34
CA GLY A 37 -8.86 3.22 -1.21
C GLY A 37 -8.27 2.25 -0.18
N LYS A 38 -9.02 1.22 0.22
CA LYS A 38 -8.54 0.18 1.14
C LYS A 38 -7.43 -0.67 0.54
N SER A 39 -7.49 -1.00 -0.76
CA SER A 39 -6.44 -1.75 -1.44
C SER A 39 -5.12 -0.97 -1.50
N LYS A 40 -5.17 0.35 -1.71
CA LYS A 40 -3.97 1.20 -1.66
C LYS A 40 -3.35 1.23 -0.26
N GLN A 41 -4.17 1.39 0.77
CA GLN A 41 -3.73 1.33 2.16
C GLN A 41 -3.09 -0.03 2.52
N GLN A 42 -3.71 -1.13 2.09
CA GLN A 42 -3.16 -2.48 2.25
C GLN A 42 -1.82 -2.64 1.52
N ALA A 43 -1.71 -2.12 0.31
CA ALA A 43 -0.46 -2.16 -0.45
C ALA A 43 0.65 -1.37 0.27
N PHE A 44 0.34 -0.24 0.90
CA PHE A 44 1.32 0.52 1.67
C PHE A 44 1.82 -0.27 2.88
N VAL A 45 0.92 -0.92 3.64
CA VAL A 45 1.30 -1.81 4.75
C VAL A 45 2.10 -3.02 4.25
N ALA A 46 1.77 -3.56 3.08
CA ALA A 46 2.53 -4.65 2.46
C ALA A 46 3.94 -4.21 2.02
N ASN A 47 4.11 -2.98 1.56
CA ASN A 47 5.42 -2.40 1.28
C ASN A 47 6.26 -2.29 2.57
N ALA A 48 5.64 -1.87 3.67
CA ALA A 48 6.28 -1.85 4.99
C ALA A 48 6.72 -3.26 5.44
N LEU A 49 5.87 -4.28 5.20
CA LEU A 49 6.24 -5.68 5.45
C LEU A 49 7.37 -6.18 4.52
N THR A 50 7.43 -5.70 3.29
CA THR A 50 8.53 -6.02 2.37
C THR A 50 9.84 -5.42 2.90
N MET A 51 9.80 -4.16 3.35
CA MET A 51 10.93 -3.49 4.00
C MET A 51 11.40 -4.23 5.26
N LYS A 52 10.46 -4.75 6.07
CA LYS A 52 10.78 -5.65 7.21
C LYS A 52 11.63 -6.82 6.77
N ASN A 53 11.19 -7.56 5.76
CA ASN A 53 11.87 -8.77 5.33
C ASN A 53 13.28 -8.43 4.81
N SER A 54 13.42 -7.37 4.03
CA SER A 54 14.73 -6.89 3.57
C SER A 54 15.64 -6.46 4.72
N ALA A 55 15.10 -5.80 5.75
CA ALA A 55 15.84 -5.46 6.97
C ALA A 55 16.25 -6.70 7.79
N GLU A 56 15.39 -7.72 7.89
CA GLU A 56 15.74 -8.99 8.53
C GLU A 56 16.89 -9.68 7.80
N TYR A 57 16.88 -9.70 6.47
CA TYR A 57 18.00 -10.22 5.68
C TYR A 57 19.29 -9.42 5.90
N TYR A 58 19.20 -8.09 5.91
CA TYR A 58 20.35 -7.22 6.17
C TYR A 58 20.94 -7.46 7.57
N ALA A 59 20.09 -7.53 8.59
CA ALA A 59 20.51 -7.77 9.97
C ALA A 59 21.17 -9.14 10.13
N LYS A 60 20.62 -10.20 9.50
CA LYS A 60 21.23 -11.53 9.50
C LYS A 60 22.61 -11.54 8.86
N ASP A 61 22.79 -10.87 7.72
CA ASP A 61 24.10 -10.77 7.07
C ASP A 61 25.12 -10.03 7.95
N ALA A 62 24.70 -8.93 8.58
CA ALA A 62 25.55 -8.18 9.50
C ALA A 62 25.97 -9.01 10.73
N MET A 63 25.07 -9.86 11.26
CA MET A 63 25.38 -10.75 12.38
C MET A 63 26.41 -11.83 12.02
N LEU A 64 26.41 -12.33 10.78
CA LEU A 64 27.45 -13.25 10.29
C LEU A 64 28.84 -12.59 10.28
N GLN A 65 28.88 -11.26 10.24
CA GLN A 65 30.10 -10.44 10.32
C GLN A 65 30.38 -9.91 11.74
N GLU A 66 29.71 -10.48 12.75
CA GLU A 66 29.81 -10.07 14.17
C GLU A 66 29.45 -8.60 14.42
N ARG A 67 28.58 -8.02 13.57
CA ARG A 67 28.04 -6.67 13.74
C ARG A 67 26.61 -6.73 14.25
N GLN A 68 26.31 -5.91 15.26
CA GLN A 68 24.93 -5.67 15.70
C GLN A 68 24.40 -4.40 15.05
N ILE A 69 23.27 -4.52 14.36
CA ILE A 69 22.57 -3.40 13.74
C ILE A 69 21.27 -3.18 14.53
N ASN A 70 21.10 -1.97 15.07
CA ASN A 70 19.89 -1.61 15.82
C ASN A 70 18.88 -0.82 14.99
N LYS A 71 19.36 -0.20 13.91
CA LYS A 71 18.56 0.63 13.00
C LYS A 71 19.06 0.40 11.58
N VAL A 72 18.13 0.15 10.68
CA VAL A 72 18.37 0.01 9.24
C VAL A 72 17.52 1.03 8.51
N THR A 73 18.16 1.96 7.80
CA THR A 73 17.44 2.96 7.01
C THR A 73 16.97 2.39 5.69
N TYR A 74 15.92 3.01 5.12
CA TYR A 74 15.41 2.62 3.82
C TYR A 74 16.47 2.79 2.73
N LYS A 75 17.24 3.89 2.79
CA LYS A 75 18.39 4.11 1.92
C LYS A 75 19.41 2.98 1.95
N GLU A 76 19.81 2.50 3.12
CA GLU A 76 20.77 1.39 3.25
C GLU A 76 20.26 0.10 2.57
N LEU A 77 18.96 -0.17 2.66
CA LEU A 77 18.36 -1.35 2.01
C LEU A 77 18.37 -1.25 0.48
N VAL A 78 18.13 -0.06 -0.05
CA VAL A 78 18.17 0.20 -1.49
C VAL A 78 19.62 0.17 -2.00
N ASP A 79 20.55 0.80 -1.28
CA ASP A 79 21.98 0.82 -1.61
C ASP A 79 22.59 -0.60 -1.55
N ALA A 80 22.12 -1.43 -0.62
CA ALA A 80 22.49 -2.85 -0.53
C ALA A 80 21.78 -3.75 -1.57
N ASN A 81 20.90 -3.18 -2.41
CA ASN A 81 20.11 -3.88 -3.42
C ASN A 81 19.27 -5.04 -2.82
N LEU A 82 18.79 -4.87 -1.59
CA LEU A 82 17.92 -5.81 -0.88
C LEU A 82 16.43 -5.48 -1.05
N ILE A 83 16.14 -4.28 -1.51
CA ILE A 83 14.78 -3.83 -1.85
C ILE A 83 14.85 -2.89 -3.05
N GLU A 84 13.84 -2.98 -3.91
CA GLU A 84 13.67 -2.02 -5.00
C GLU A 84 13.02 -0.72 -4.46
N PRO A 85 13.24 0.43 -5.13
CA PRO A 85 12.52 1.65 -4.82
C PRO A 85 11.00 1.42 -4.81
N ILE A 86 10.37 1.72 -3.67
CA ILE A 86 8.96 1.43 -3.42
C ILE A 86 8.13 2.44 -4.21
N LEU A 87 7.11 1.96 -4.90
CA LEU A 87 6.09 2.81 -5.51
C LEU A 87 4.97 3.08 -4.51
N ASP A 88 4.70 4.36 -4.21
CA ASP A 88 3.59 4.76 -3.34
C ASP A 88 2.24 4.42 -4.02
N PRO A 89 1.39 3.56 -3.44
CA PRO A 89 0.11 3.16 -4.04
C PRO A 89 -0.90 4.31 -4.19
N HIS A 90 -0.74 5.38 -3.41
CA HIS A 90 -1.61 6.54 -3.38
C HIS A 90 -1.20 7.57 -4.43
N SER A 91 0.02 8.09 -4.33
CA SER A 91 0.53 9.14 -5.21
C SER A 91 1.08 8.60 -6.54
N LYS A 92 1.44 7.31 -6.60
CA LYS A 92 2.16 6.68 -7.71
C LYS A 92 3.56 7.25 -7.95
N ALA A 93 4.10 8.00 -6.98
CA ALA A 93 5.48 8.41 -7.01
C ALA A 93 6.37 7.26 -6.51
N VAL A 94 7.58 7.20 -7.05
CA VAL A 94 8.62 6.33 -6.47
C VAL A 94 9.16 7.03 -5.24
N MET A 95 9.13 6.34 -4.11
CA MET A 95 9.66 6.85 -2.84
C MET A 95 11.16 7.07 -2.97
N THR A 96 11.63 8.24 -2.55
CA THR A 96 13.05 8.53 -2.51
C THR A 96 13.71 7.71 -1.41
N PRO A 97 14.85 7.05 -1.67
CA PRO A 97 15.62 6.38 -0.63
C PRO A 97 16.21 7.42 0.35
N ASP A 98 15.51 7.64 1.45
CA ASP A 98 15.88 8.56 2.52
C ASP A 98 16.15 7.83 3.85
N ASP A 99 16.60 8.62 4.84
CA ASP A 99 16.85 8.16 6.20
C ASP A 99 15.64 8.40 7.14
N ASP A 100 14.58 9.04 6.62
CA ASP A 100 13.34 9.31 7.36
C ASP A 100 12.52 8.02 7.51
N SER A 101 12.55 7.15 6.51
CA SER A 101 12.02 5.78 6.61
C SER A 101 13.09 4.82 7.11
N TYR A 102 12.77 4.06 8.16
CA TYR A 102 13.70 3.13 8.76
C TYR A 102 13.01 2.02 9.56
N VAL A 103 13.78 1.00 9.89
CA VAL A 103 13.37 -0.17 10.68
C VAL A 103 14.28 -0.27 11.89
N LEU A 104 13.72 -0.53 13.08
CA LEU A 104 14.52 -0.92 14.23
C LEU A 104 14.59 -2.43 14.35
N ALA A 105 15.80 -2.90 14.61
CA ALA A 105 16.10 -4.30 14.82
C ALA A 105 16.79 -4.48 16.18
N ASP A 106 16.61 -5.64 16.79
CA ASP A 106 17.39 -6.11 17.93
C ASP A 106 18.00 -7.46 17.56
N GLY A 107 19.24 -7.41 17.09
CA GLY A 107 19.93 -8.56 16.50
C GLY A 107 19.21 -9.08 15.26
N GLU A 108 18.69 -10.32 15.33
CA GLU A 108 18.02 -10.96 14.21
C GLU A 108 16.56 -10.51 14.06
N ASN A 109 15.96 -9.99 15.14
CA ASN A 109 14.53 -9.70 15.18
C ASN A 109 14.27 -8.24 14.87
N VAL A 110 13.45 -8.01 13.86
CA VAL A 110 13.00 -6.68 13.48
C VAL A 110 11.74 -6.33 14.29
N LEU A 111 11.78 -5.23 15.06
CA LEU A 111 10.81 -4.91 16.12
C LEU A 111 9.73 -3.91 15.70
N SER A 112 10.15 -2.79 15.10
CA SER A 112 9.29 -1.67 14.71
C SER A 112 9.69 -1.11 13.35
N ILE A 113 8.72 -0.43 12.72
CA ILE A 113 8.90 0.24 11.44
C ILE A 113 8.44 1.69 11.51
N CYS A 114 9.14 2.52 10.77
CA CYS A 114 8.71 3.82 10.34
C CYS A 114 8.85 3.87 8.81
N LEU A 115 7.73 3.99 8.10
CA LEU A 115 7.69 4.22 6.66
C LEU A 115 6.93 5.53 6.36
N MET A 116 7.61 6.48 5.70
CA MET A 116 7.06 7.78 5.32
C MET A 116 6.72 7.79 3.83
N GLY A 117 5.43 7.78 3.49
CA GLY A 117 4.95 8.03 2.12
C GLY A 117 4.61 9.50 1.89
N GLU A 118 4.07 9.83 0.71
CA GLU A 118 3.65 11.21 0.42
C GLU A 118 2.27 11.52 1.03
N GLU A 119 1.31 10.61 0.89
CA GLU A 119 -0.06 10.81 1.38
C GLU A 119 -0.31 10.16 2.75
N TYR A 120 0.37 9.04 3.01
CA TYR A 120 0.22 8.26 4.25
C TYR A 120 1.59 7.92 4.85
N ASN A 121 1.61 7.70 6.16
CA ASN A 121 2.78 7.27 6.90
C ASN A 121 2.44 6.22 7.96
N LEU A 122 3.49 5.52 8.41
CA LEU A 122 3.50 4.57 9.52
C LEU A 122 4.55 5.00 10.57
N CYS A 123 4.68 6.31 10.79
CA CYS A 123 5.71 6.90 11.65
C CYS A 123 5.14 7.91 12.65
N THR A 124 3.83 8.09 12.70
CA THR A 124 3.20 9.10 13.55
C THR A 124 2.10 8.48 14.39
N ASN A 125 1.95 9.00 15.60
CA ASN A 125 0.85 8.64 16.49
C ASN A 125 -0.38 9.53 16.29
N ASP A 126 -1.42 9.33 17.09
CA ASP A 126 -2.65 10.13 17.03
C ASP A 126 -2.45 11.63 17.37
N GLU A 127 -1.34 11.98 18.01
CA GLU A 127 -0.99 13.35 18.41
C GLU A 127 -0.10 14.05 17.36
N GLY A 128 0.36 13.31 16.33
CA GLY A 128 1.23 13.80 15.27
C GLY A 128 2.72 13.75 15.61
N ASP A 129 3.09 13.19 16.76
CA ASP A 129 4.48 12.96 17.14
C ASP A 129 5.06 11.75 16.40
N ARG A 130 6.38 11.78 16.15
CA ARG A 130 7.08 10.66 15.52
C ARG A 130 7.09 9.46 16.48
N GLU A 131 6.35 8.42 16.12
CA GLU A 131 6.25 7.17 16.88
C GLU A 131 6.32 6.00 15.91
N GLU A 132 7.20 5.05 16.23
CA GLU A 132 7.41 3.87 15.41
C GLU A 132 6.37 2.80 15.75
N ILE A 133 5.95 2.06 14.74
CA ILE A 133 4.86 1.10 14.91
C ILE A 133 5.44 -0.31 15.03
N PRO A 134 5.16 -1.03 16.14
CA PRO A 134 5.57 -2.42 16.28
C PRO A 134 4.94 -3.29 15.20
N TYR A 135 5.69 -4.26 14.66
CA TYR A 135 5.16 -5.17 13.63
C TYR A 135 4.00 -6.03 14.11
N SER A 136 3.92 -6.31 15.42
CA SER A 136 2.82 -7.07 16.01
C SER A 136 1.47 -6.35 15.91
N SER A 137 1.48 -5.02 15.87
CA SER A 137 0.29 -4.18 15.76
C SER A 137 0.16 -3.51 14.39
N LEU A 138 1.04 -3.84 13.44
CA LEU A 138 1.06 -3.22 12.13
C LEU A 138 -0.18 -3.64 11.32
N SER A 139 -1.07 -2.70 11.09
CA SER A 139 -2.29 -2.91 10.30
C SER A 139 -2.68 -1.65 9.54
N ILE A 140 -3.79 -1.72 8.81
CA ILE A 140 -4.37 -0.54 8.13
C ILE A 140 -4.75 0.55 9.15
N GLU A 141 -5.07 0.18 10.39
CA GLU A 141 -5.46 1.13 11.46
C GLU A 141 -4.27 1.96 11.96
N SER A 142 -3.06 1.46 11.74
CA SER A 142 -1.80 2.12 12.05
C SER A 142 -1.45 3.25 11.06
N LEU A 143 -2.10 3.28 9.90
CA LEU A 143 -1.85 4.32 8.89
C LEU A 143 -2.34 5.68 9.36
N LYS A 144 -1.45 6.66 9.32
CA LYS A 144 -1.79 8.06 9.48
C LYS A 144 -1.67 8.79 8.17
N LYS A 145 -2.50 9.82 7.99
CA LYS A 145 -2.43 10.71 6.84
C LYS A 145 -1.47 11.85 7.18
N ASN A 146 -0.60 12.19 6.24
CA ASN A 146 0.32 13.33 6.36
C ASN A 146 -0.40 14.69 6.33
#